data_AF-A0A4Q1VC39-F1
#
_entry.id   AF-A0A4Q1VC39-F1
#
_cell.length_a   1.000
_cell.length_b   1.000
_cell.length_c   1.000
_cell.angle_alpha   90.00
_cell.angle_beta   90.00
_cell.angle_gamma   90.00
#
_symmetry.space_group_name_H-M   'P 1'
#
loop_
_entity.id
_entity.type
_entity.pdbx_description
1 polymer ?
#
loop_
_entity_poly.entity_id
_entity_poly.type
_entity_poly.pdbx_seq_one_letter_code
_entity_poly.pdbx_strand_id
1 'polypeptide(L)'
;MSSLAGKQGPRYRHTAEDGAAYETIAVEKLTPIIGAEISGVDIGKLVEGDARSNQQMDEIHRALAENLVIFFRDQEITPKQHLAFGRKFGELHFHPAAPHEDEDPALMKIYADKNSPRANGEGWHSDVSCDLEPPMGSILYIKQCPPRGGDTLFANMYAAYEALSDRMKGYLDGLAALHDGEPIYRGLYANYGVADRPSYPNAEHPVVRTHPVTGKKALYVNRGFTRHINGIPRDESDAMLAYLYQHAENPLFQCRFRWTENAIAFWDNRCTQHRAMWDYWPHTRSGTRVTVKGERPV
;
A
#
# COMPACT_ATOMS: atom_id res chain seq x y z
N MET A 1 1.55 -12.94 25.21
CA MET A 1 0.15 -13.39 25.05
C MET A 1 -0.41 -12.77 23.78
N SER A 2 -0.96 -13.55 22.85
CA SER A 2 -1.50 -13.02 21.59
C SER A 2 -2.67 -12.07 21.86
N SER A 3 -2.55 -10.81 21.43
CA SER A 3 -3.48 -9.69 21.75
C SER A 3 -4.88 -9.84 21.14
N LEU A 4 -5.11 -10.88 20.33
CA LEU A 4 -6.37 -11.10 19.60
C LEU A 4 -7.13 -12.36 20.03
N ALA A 5 -6.75 -12.98 21.16
CA ALA A 5 -7.52 -14.08 21.73
C ALA A 5 -8.89 -13.58 22.25
N GLY A 6 -9.97 -14.02 21.62
CA GLY A 6 -11.34 -13.79 22.10
C GLY A 6 -11.83 -14.96 22.95
N LYS A 7 -12.75 -14.69 23.89
CA LYS A 7 -13.43 -15.75 24.67
C LYS A 7 -14.39 -16.60 23.83
N GLN A 8 -14.72 -16.14 22.61
CA GLN A 8 -15.68 -16.76 21.69
C GLN A 8 -15.04 -17.09 20.33
N GLY A 9 -13.74 -17.44 20.31
CA GLY A 9 -12.98 -17.68 19.09
C GLY A 9 -12.21 -16.45 18.59
N PRO A 10 -11.76 -16.44 17.31
CA PRO A 10 -10.93 -15.37 16.79
C PRO A 10 -11.71 -14.05 16.70
N ARG A 11 -11.05 -12.93 17.03
CA ARG A 11 -11.64 -11.58 16.96
C ARG A 11 -11.92 -11.10 15.54
N TYR A 12 -11.16 -11.60 14.58
CA TYR A 12 -11.46 -11.44 13.16
C TYR A 12 -11.99 -12.77 12.62
N ARG A 13 -13.12 -12.74 11.92
CA ARG A 13 -13.73 -13.92 11.30
C ARG A 13 -13.86 -13.64 9.81
N HIS A 14 -13.05 -14.33 9.01
CA HIS A 14 -13.22 -14.31 7.57
C HIS A 14 -14.43 -15.15 7.19
N THR A 15 -15.39 -14.56 6.49
CA THR A 15 -16.40 -15.29 5.74
C THR A 15 -15.96 -15.30 4.28
N ALA A 16 -15.81 -16.48 3.69
CA ALA A 16 -15.61 -16.58 2.26
C ALA A 16 -16.87 -16.01 1.58
N GLU A 17 -16.74 -14.86 0.93
CA GLU A 17 -17.78 -14.35 0.05
C GLU A 17 -17.62 -15.09 -1.29
N ASP A 18 -18.67 -15.81 -1.71
CA ASP A 18 -18.76 -16.41 -3.02
C ASP A 18 -19.01 -15.31 -4.06
N GLY A 19 -17.94 -14.58 -4.41
CA GLY A 19 -17.96 -13.67 -5.55
C GLY A 19 -18.22 -14.44 -6.85
N ALA A 20 -18.75 -13.76 -7.87
CA ALA A 20 -18.86 -14.35 -9.21
C ALA A 20 -17.47 -14.85 -9.68
N ALA A 21 -17.44 -15.92 -10.47
CA ALA A 21 -16.17 -16.45 -10.97
C ALA A 21 -15.41 -15.40 -11.79
N TYR A 22 -14.09 -15.54 -11.85
CA TYR A 22 -13.25 -14.84 -12.83
C TYR A 22 -13.26 -15.66 -14.12
N GLU A 23 -13.57 -15.02 -15.25
CA GLU A 23 -13.73 -15.67 -16.55
C GLU A 23 -12.50 -15.50 -17.44
N THR A 24 -11.76 -14.40 -17.28
CA THR A 24 -10.65 -14.01 -18.18
C THR A 24 -9.28 -13.98 -17.51
N ILE A 25 -9.25 -14.02 -16.17
CA ILE A 25 -8.04 -14.14 -15.36
C ILE A 25 -8.20 -15.28 -14.34
N ALA A 26 -7.08 -15.82 -13.86
CA ALA A 26 -7.06 -16.70 -12.70
C ALA A 26 -6.55 -15.91 -11.49
N VAL A 27 -7.19 -16.13 -10.32
CA VAL A 27 -6.92 -15.43 -9.07
C VAL A 27 -6.61 -16.43 -7.97
N GLU A 28 -5.35 -16.46 -7.52
CA GLU A 28 -4.89 -17.34 -6.44
C GLU A 28 -4.61 -16.51 -5.19
N LYS A 29 -5.45 -16.67 -4.15
CA LYS A 29 -5.29 -15.93 -2.89
C LYS A 29 -4.06 -16.40 -2.11
N LEU A 30 -3.23 -15.47 -1.64
CA LEU A 30 -2.10 -15.75 -0.74
C LEU A 30 -2.59 -16.07 0.68
N THR A 31 -3.63 -15.38 1.12
CA THR A 31 -4.28 -15.59 2.41
C THR A 31 -5.79 -15.42 2.24
N PRO A 32 -6.61 -15.87 3.21
CA PRO A 32 -8.06 -15.67 3.11
C PRO A 32 -8.48 -14.19 3.01
N ILE A 33 -7.67 -13.26 3.52
CA ILE A 33 -8.09 -11.87 3.78
C ILE A 33 -7.34 -10.81 2.96
N ILE A 34 -6.18 -11.12 2.39
CA ILE A 34 -5.36 -10.15 1.65
C ILE A 34 -4.36 -10.87 0.74
N GLY A 35 -4.14 -10.27 -0.43
CA GLY A 35 -3.16 -10.73 -1.40
C GLY A 35 -3.71 -11.78 -2.34
N ALA A 36 -3.57 -11.54 -3.64
CA ALA A 36 -3.80 -12.57 -4.66
C ALA A 36 -2.80 -12.46 -5.82
N GLU A 37 -2.29 -13.59 -6.29
CA GLU A 37 -1.54 -13.70 -7.55
C GLU A 37 -2.53 -13.86 -8.71
N ILE A 38 -2.35 -13.01 -9.73
CA ILE A 38 -3.19 -12.93 -10.92
C ILE A 38 -2.40 -13.49 -12.11
N SER A 39 -3.03 -14.39 -12.85
CA SER A 39 -2.47 -15.00 -14.06
C SER A 39 -3.49 -15.07 -15.19
N GLY A 40 -3.06 -15.46 -16.38
CA GLY A 40 -3.89 -15.43 -17.59
C GLY A 40 -3.99 -14.05 -18.25
N VAL A 41 -3.13 -13.09 -17.85
CA VAL A 41 -3.09 -11.73 -18.39
C VAL A 41 -1.66 -11.28 -18.71
N ASP A 42 -1.54 -10.56 -19.82
CA ASP A 42 -0.34 -9.88 -20.28
C ASP A 42 -0.62 -8.37 -20.22
N ILE A 43 -0.01 -7.67 -19.27
CA ILE A 43 -0.28 -6.24 -19.04
C ILE A 43 0.13 -5.40 -20.25
N GLY A 44 1.18 -5.80 -20.98
CA GLY A 44 1.63 -5.09 -22.18
C GLY A 44 0.54 -5.05 -23.25
N LYS A 45 -0.10 -6.19 -23.51
CA LYS A 45 -1.21 -6.29 -24.47
C LYS A 45 -2.49 -5.63 -23.95
N LEU A 46 -2.76 -5.79 -22.64
CA LEU A 46 -3.94 -5.24 -21.98
C LEU A 46 -4.05 -3.72 -22.15
N VAL A 47 -2.91 -3.01 -22.10
CA VAL A 47 -2.89 -1.54 -22.24
C VAL A 47 -2.92 -1.07 -23.70
N GLU A 48 -2.64 -1.95 -24.66
CA GLU A 48 -2.64 -1.66 -26.10
C GLU A 48 -4.04 -1.79 -26.74
N GLY A 49 -5.01 -2.39 -26.04
CA GLY A 49 -6.44 -2.25 -26.33
C GLY A 49 -7.05 -3.27 -27.28
N ASP A 50 -6.82 -4.57 -27.03
CA ASP A 50 -7.55 -5.64 -27.73
C ASP A 50 -9.01 -5.78 -27.22
N ALA A 51 -9.85 -6.54 -27.94
CA ALA A 51 -11.27 -6.72 -27.58
C ALA A 51 -11.50 -7.43 -26.23
N ARG A 52 -10.52 -8.20 -25.71
CA ARG A 52 -10.61 -8.87 -24.40
C ARG A 52 -10.20 -7.95 -23.25
N SER A 53 -9.56 -6.83 -23.57
CA SER A 53 -8.95 -5.93 -22.59
C SER A 53 -9.96 -5.30 -21.63
N ASN A 54 -11.21 -5.05 -22.06
CA ASN A 54 -12.22 -4.42 -21.18
C ASN A 54 -12.66 -5.37 -20.05
N GLN A 55 -13.06 -6.59 -20.37
CA GLN A 55 -13.47 -7.57 -19.36
C GLN A 55 -12.31 -7.96 -18.43
N GLN A 56 -11.10 -8.12 -18.97
CA GLN A 56 -9.91 -8.35 -18.15
C GLN A 56 -9.61 -7.19 -17.21
N MET A 57 -9.74 -5.94 -17.68
CA MET A 57 -9.58 -4.78 -16.82
C MET A 57 -10.63 -4.72 -15.71
N ASP A 58 -11.90 -5.01 -16.01
CA ASP A 58 -12.98 -5.04 -15.02
C ASP A 58 -12.72 -6.10 -13.94
N GLU A 59 -12.27 -7.29 -14.36
CA GLU A 59 -11.87 -8.36 -13.46
C GLU A 59 -10.66 -7.99 -12.60
N ILE A 60 -9.67 -7.26 -13.13
CA ILE A 60 -8.53 -6.77 -12.36
C ILE A 60 -8.96 -5.71 -11.33
N HIS A 61 -9.84 -4.77 -11.70
CA HIS A 61 -10.39 -3.79 -10.74
C HIS A 61 -11.10 -4.49 -9.59
N ARG A 62 -11.92 -5.49 -9.90
CA ARG A 62 -12.59 -6.32 -8.90
C ARG A 62 -11.58 -7.08 -8.04
N ALA A 63 -10.57 -7.72 -8.64
CA ALA A 63 -9.55 -8.45 -7.91
C ALA A 63 -8.80 -7.55 -6.92
N LEU A 64 -8.46 -6.32 -7.30
CA LEU A 64 -7.87 -5.35 -6.39
C LEU A 64 -8.82 -4.99 -5.24
N ALA A 65 -10.09 -4.71 -5.52
CA ALA A 65 -11.07 -4.36 -4.49
C ALA A 65 -11.34 -5.50 -3.49
N GLU A 66 -11.34 -6.75 -3.96
CA GLU A 66 -11.58 -7.94 -3.13
C GLU A 66 -10.34 -8.37 -2.33
N ASN A 67 -9.14 -8.21 -2.89
CA ASN A 67 -7.91 -8.77 -2.32
C ASN A 67 -6.94 -7.73 -1.76
N LEU A 68 -7.25 -6.44 -1.95
CA LEU A 68 -6.55 -5.24 -1.47
C LEU A 68 -5.13 -5.04 -2.05
N VAL A 69 -4.43 -6.13 -2.35
CA VAL A 69 -3.18 -6.14 -3.10
C VAL A 69 -3.20 -7.34 -4.04
N ILE A 70 -2.80 -7.09 -5.28
CA ILE A 70 -2.71 -8.10 -6.33
C ILE A 70 -1.31 -8.12 -6.93
N PHE A 71 -0.90 -9.30 -7.38
CA PHE A 71 0.44 -9.55 -7.87
C PHE A 71 0.40 -10.19 -9.25
N PHE A 72 1.37 -9.86 -10.09
CA PHE A 72 1.55 -10.46 -11.40
C PHE A 72 2.98 -10.94 -11.52
N ARG A 73 3.16 -12.13 -12.09
CA ARG A 73 4.47 -12.73 -12.36
C ARG A 73 4.82 -12.60 -13.83
N ASP A 74 6.12 -12.64 -14.11
CA ASP A 74 6.68 -12.79 -15.46
C ASP A 74 6.15 -11.75 -16.47
N GLN A 75 6.01 -10.50 -16.02
CA GLN A 75 5.52 -9.40 -16.86
C GLN A 75 6.68 -8.65 -17.50
N GLU A 76 6.77 -8.68 -18.83
CA GLU A 76 7.77 -7.94 -19.59
C GLU A 76 7.17 -6.65 -20.16
N ILE A 77 7.07 -5.61 -19.31
CA ILE A 77 6.47 -4.34 -19.71
C ILE A 77 7.50 -3.22 -19.87
N THR A 78 7.27 -2.39 -20.87
CA THR A 78 8.03 -1.14 -21.08
C THR A 78 7.63 -0.08 -20.04
N PRO A 79 8.48 0.93 -19.79
CA PRO A 79 8.11 2.10 -18.99
C PRO A 79 6.78 2.74 -19.41
N LYS A 80 6.54 2.85 -20.72
CA LYS A 80 5.30 3.41 -21.29
C LYS A 80 4.08 2.53 -20.98
N GLN A 81 4.21 1.21 -21.07
CA GLN A 81 3.15 0.27 -20.70
C GLN A 81 2.89 0.29 -19.19
N HIS A 82 3.91 0.42 -18.34
CA HIS A 82 3.74 0.56 -16.88
C HIS A 82 2.93 1.81 -16.52
N LEU A 83 3.27 2.96 -17.13
CA LEU A 83 2.51 4.20 -16.98
C LEU A 83 1.09 4.06 -17.53
N ALA A 84 0.92 3.43 -18.70
CA ALA A 84 -0.38 3.19 -19.31
C ALA A 84 -1.28 2.29 -18.45
N PHE A 85 -0.71 1.28 -17.78
CA PHE A 85 -1.44 0.43 -16.85
C PHE A 85 -1.95 1.22 -15.64
N GLY A 86 -1.10 2.07 -15.04
CA GLY A 86 -1.55 2.97 -13.97
C GLY A 86 -2.68 3.91 -14.40
N ARG A 87 -2.63 4.42 -15.64
CA ARG A 87 -3.68 5.28 -16.21
C ARG A 87 -5.01 4.58 -16.42
N LYS A 88 -5.07 3.24 -16.39
CA LYS A 88 -6.34 2.51 -16.40
C LYS A 88 -7.11 2.61 -15.08
N PHE A 89 -6.46 3.05 -14.00
CA PHE A 89 -7.05 3.19 -12.67
C PHE A 89 -7.27 4.64 -12.22
N GLY A 90 -6.71 5.61 -12.94
CA GLY A 90 -6.86 7.03 -12.64
C GLY A 90 -5.71 7.89 -13.14
N GLU A 91 -5.74 9.17 -12.79
CA GLU A 91 -4.63 10.09 -13.07
C GLU A 91 -3.40 9.69 -12.25
N LEU A 92 -2.19 9.83 -12.81
CA LEU A 92 -0.96 9.50 -12.11
C LEU A 92 -0.54 10.62 -11.15
N HIS A 93 -0.07 10.23 -9.97
CA HIS A 93 0.50 11.11 -8.97
C HIS A 93 2.00 11.30 -9.20
N PHE A 94 2.48 12.54 -9.14
CA PHE A 94 3.90 12.87 -9.21
C PHE A 94 4.45 13.18 -7.83
N HIS A 95 5.47 12.45 -7.37
CA HIS A 95 6.14 12.75 -6.11
C HIS A 95 7.30 13.71 -6.37
N PRO A 96 7.18 15.00 -6.04
CA PRO A 96 8.04 16.04 -6.61
C PRO A 96 9.45 16.12 -5.97
N ALA A 97 9.77 15.21 -5.06
CA ALA A 97 11.10 15.05 -4.45
C ALA A 97 11.67 13.62 -4.61
N ALA A 98 10.92 12.69 -5.21
CA ALA A 98 11.39 11.32 -5.36
C ALA A 98 12.28 11.21 -6.63
N PRO A 99 13.33 10.38 -6.60
CA PRO A 99 14.05 10.01 -7.81
C PRO A 99 13.09 9.42 -8.84
N HIS A 100 13.15 9.90 -10.07
CA HIS A 100 12.35 9.41 -11.20
C HIS A 100 13.29 9.08 -12.37
N GLU A 101 12.79 8.33 -13.33
CA GLU A 101 13.48 8.17 -14.61
C GLU A 101 13.40 9.48 -15.41
N ASP A 102 14.41 9.76 -16.23
CA ASP A 102 14.57 11.07 -16.90
C ASP A 102 13.41 11.40 -17.86
N GLU A 103 12.69 10.39 -18.36
CA GLU A 103 11.64 10.54 -19.38
C GLU A 103 10.25 10.88 -18.85
N ASP A 104 9.86 10.39 -17.66
CA ASP A 104 8.53 10.68 -17.08
C ASP A 104 8.60 10.79 -15.55
N PRO A 105 8.29 11.96 -14.97
CA PRO A 105 8.32 12.17 -13.53
C PRO A 105 7.37 11.26 -12.74
N ALA A 106 6.31 10.72 -13.35
CA ALA A 106 5.39 9.78 -12.71
C ALA A 106 5.97 8.36 -12.57
N LEU A 107 7.12 8.08 -13.19
CA LEU A 107 7.82 6.81 -13.07
C LEU A 107 8.94 6.92 -12.02
N MET A 108 8.57 6.69 -10.77
CA MET A 108 9.51 6.75 -9.65
C MET A 108 10.51 5.59 -9.72
N LYS A 109 11.80 5.88 -9.52
CA LYS A 109 12.86 4.88 -9.44
C LYS A 109 12.92 4.25 -8.05
N ILE A 110 12.96 2.93 -8.00
CA ILE A 110 13.18 2.15 -6.78
C ILE A 110 14.53 1.48 -6.89
N TYR A 111 15.44 1.75 -5.96
CA TYR A 111 16.80 1.23 -6.01
C TYR A 111 17.42 1.15 -4.61
N ALA A 112 18.05 0.02 -4.30
CA ALA A 112 18.97 -0.10 -3.18
C ALA A 112 20.03 -1.17 -3.46
N ASP A 113 21.27 -0.90 -3.07
CA ASP A 113 22.45 -1.76 -3.20
C ASP A 113 23.35 -1.68 -1.96
N LYS A 114 24.56 -2.25 -2.03
CA LYS A 114 25.56 -2.23 -0.95
C LYS A 114 25.99 -0.84 -0.45
N ASN A 115 25.85 0.19 -1.30
CA ASN A 115 26.27 1.57 -1.00
C ASN A 115 25.09 2.46 -0.62
N SER A 116 23.87 1.95 -0.77
CA SER A 116 22.65 2.70 -0.47
C SER A 116 22.53 2.86 1.04
N PRO A 117 22.21 4.06 1.55
CA PRO A 117 22.07 4.30 2.99
C PRO A 117 20.76 3.75 3.56
N ARG A 118 19.79 3.44 2.68
CA ARG A 118 18.44 2.96 3.00
C ARG A 118 17.81 2.29 1.79
N ALA A 119 16.71 1.57 2.02
CA ALA A 119 15.74 1.19 1.00
C ALA A 119 14.47 2.06 1.10
N ASN A 120 13.72 2.17 0.00
CA ASN A 120 12.43 2.86 0.02
C ASN A 120 11.37 2.02 0.77
N GLY A 121 10.61 2.67 1.65
CA GLY A 121 9.46 2.04 2.32
C GLY A 121 9.83 1.15 3.52
N GLU A 122 10.97 1.41 4.16
CA GLU A 122 11.32 0.76 5.43
C GLU A 122 10.37 1.22 6.55
N GLY A 123 9.72 0.25 7.21
CA GLY A 123 8.70 0.49 8.22
C GLY A 123 7.26 0.39 7.69
N TRP A 124 6.31 0.16 8.60
CA TRP A 124 4.89 0.07 8.26
C TRP A 124 4.29 1.44 7.99
N HIS A 125 3.73 1.61 6.79
CA HIS A 125 3.13 2.87 6.36
C HIS A 125 2.06 2.68 5.28
N SER A 126 1.24 3.72 5.12
CA SER A 126 0.46 3.99 3.91
C SER A 126 1.16 5.14 3.18
N ASP A 127 1.32 5.02 1.86
CA ASP A 127 2.03 5.99 1.02
C ASP A 127 1.40 7.38 1.17
N VAL A 128 2.26 8.38 1.44
CA VAL A 128 1.94 9.83 1.36
C VAL A 128 0.63 10.22 2.08
N SER A 129 0.31 9.55 3.19
CA SER A 129 -0.92 9.87 3.93
C SER A 129 -0.93 11.27 4.57
N CYS A 130 0.16 12.02 4.47
CA CYS A 130 0.26 13.44 4.86
C CYS A 130 -0.32 14.40 3.81
N ASP A 131 -0.62 13.94 2.60
CA ASP A 131 -1.29 14.76 1.60
C ASP A 131 -2.79 14.89 1.89
N LEU A 132 -3.42 15.97 1.40
CA LEU A 132 -4.87 16.17 1.52
C LEU A 132 -5.66 15.08 0.78
N GLU A 133 -5.11 14.64 -0.36
CA GLU A 133 -5.67 13.57 -1.21
C GLU A 133 -4.59 12.49 -1.41
N PRO A 134 -4.37 11.61 -0.42
CA PRO A 134 -3.36 10.57 -0.52
C PRO A 134 -3.61 9.65 -1.73
N PRO A 135 -2.55 9.00 -2.25
CA PRO A 135 -2.68 8.08 -3.38
C PRO A 135 -3.75 7.01 -3.18
N MET A 136 -4.45 6.68 -4.28
CA MET A 136 -5.38 5.56 -4.33
C MET A 136 -4.63 4.24 -4.19
N GLY A 137 -3.52 4.11 -4.91
CA GLY A 137 -2.73 2.91 -4.94
C GLY A 137 -1.43 3.13 -5.68
N SER A 138 -0.56 2.13 -5.59
CA SER A 138 0.78 2.16 -6.14
C SER A 138 1.06 0.84 -6.85
N ILE A 139 1.66 0.93 -8.03
CA ILE A 139 2.04 -0.21 -8.87
C ILE A 139 3.57 -0.26 -8.87
N LEU A 140 4.12 -1.31 -8.30
CA LEU A 140 5.57 -1.51 -8.16
C LEU A 140 6.01 -2.66 -9.06
N TYR A 141 6.93 -2.37 -9.97
CA TYR A 141 7.51 -3.33 -10.91
C TYR A 141 8.99 -3.53 -10.59
N ILE A 142 9.38 -4.73 -10.16
CA ILE A 142 10.76 -5.06 -9.80
C ILE A 142 11.44 -5.79 -10.94
N LYS A 143 12.49 -5.18 -11.49
CA LYS A 143 13.29 -5.71 -12.60
C LYS A 143 14.55 -6.44 -12.13
N GLN A 144 15.06 -6.11 -10.96
CA GLN A 144 16.21 -6.79 -10.39
C GLN A 144 15.91 -7.20 -8.96
N CYS A 145 15.93 -8.51 -8.72
CA CYS A 145 15.78 -9.07 -7.38
C CYS A 145 17.13 -9.53 -6.82
N PRO A 146 17.33 -9.44 -5.50
CA PRO A 146 18.41 -10.15 -4.85
C PRO A 146 18.17 -11.68 -4.92
N PRO A 147 19.20 -12.52 -4.76
CA PRO A 147 19.03 -13.98 -4.74
C PRO A 147 18.08 -14.48 -3.64
N ARG A 148 18.05 -13.76 -2.50
CA ARG A 148 17.17 -13.97 -1.35
C ARG A 148 16.91 -12.63 -0.66
N GLY A 149 15.78 -12.54 0.05
CA GLY A 149 15.36 -11.31 0.74
C GLY A 149 14.71 -10.30 -0.21
N GLY A 150 14.39 -9.12 0.30
CA GLY A 150 13.74 -8.05 -0.47
C GLY A 150 12.22 -8.14 -0.55
N ASP A 151 11.62 -9.00 0.27
CA ASP A 151 10.19 -9.21 0.35
C ASP A 151 9.45 -7.93 0.76
N THR A 152 8.15 -7.88 0.46
CA THR A 152 7.26 -6.81 0.92
C THR A 152 6.10 -7.42 1.69
N LEU A 153 5.85 -6.88 2.88
CA LEU A 153 4.70 -7.26 3.69
C LEU A 153 3.59 -6.25 3.46
N PHE A 154 2.35 -6.72 3.45
CA PHE A 154 1.14 -5.90 3.38
C PHE A 154 0.22 -6.28 4.52
N ALA A 155 -0.53 -5.31 5.05
CA ALA A 155 -1.48 -5.51 6.15
C ALA A 155 -2.87 -4.98 5.76
N ASN A 156 -3.91 -5.77 6.03
CA ASN A 156 -5.30 -5.47 5.75
C ASN A 156 -5.90 -4.56 6.84
N MET A 157 -6.18 -3.30 6.49
CA MET A 157 -6.73 -2.33 7.44
C MET A 157 -8.24 -2.45 7.66
N TYR A 158 -8.97 -3.15 6.78
CA TYR A 158 -10.35 -3.59 7.08
C TYR A 158 -10.34 -4.62 8.21
N ALA A 159 -9.51 -5.65 8.07
CA ALA A 159 -9.40 -6.70 9.08
C ALA A 159 -8.89 -6.17 10.42
N ALA A 160 -7.94 -5.23 10.38
CA ALA A 160 -7.51 -4.51 11.57
C ALA A 160 -8.68 -3.77 12.23
N TYR A 161 -9.47 -3.00 11.50
CA TYR A 161 -10.64 -2.31 12.07
C TYR A 161 -11.70 -3.30 12.62
N GLU A 162 -12.06 -4.32 11.84
CA GLU A 162 -13.09 -5.30 12.20
C GLU A 162 -12.75 -6.09 13.47
N ALA A 163 -11.46 -6.38 13.69
CA ALA A 163 -10.98 -7.09 14.88
C ALA A 163 -11.02 -6.26 16.18
N LEU A 164 -11.19 -4.93 16.10
CA LEU A 164 -11.39 -4.09 17.27
C LEU A 164 -12.70 -4.45 17.98
N SER A 165 -12.77 -4.21 19.29
CA SER A 165 -14.01 -4.42 20.03
C SER A 165 -14.99 -3.32 19.67
N ASP A 166 -16.29 -3.57 19.81
CA ASP A 166 -17.31 -2.55 19.49
C ASP A 166 -17.13 -1.27 20.31
N ARG A 167 -16.65 -1.40 21.56
CA ARG A 167 -16.30 -0.25 22.40
C ARG A 167 -15.14 0.56 21.84
N MET A 168 -14.11 -0.10 21.32
CA MET A 168 -12.98 0.58 20.68
C MET A 168 -13.41 1.21 19.35
N LYS A 169 -14.21 0.50 18.55
CA LYS A 169 -14.79 1.07 17.32
C LYS A 169 -15.61 2.33 17.62
N GLY A 170 -16.42 2.30 18.66
CA GLY A 170 -17.20 3.46 19.11
C GLY A 170 -16.35 4.60 19.65
N TYR A 171 -15.22 4.31 20.32
CA TYR A 171 -14.28 5.33 20.77
C TYR A 171 -13.58 6.04 19.59
N LEU A 172 -13.19 5.30 18.56
CA LEU A 172 -12.47 5.86 17.40
C LEU A 172 -13.39 6.54 16.37
N ASP A 173 -14.69 6.28 16.43
CA ASP A 173 -15.66 6.84 15.48
C ASP A 173 -15.71 8.37 15.59
N GLY A 174 -15.51 9.06 14.47
CA GLY A 174 -15.46 10.52 14.41
C GLY A 174 -14.13 11.15 14.85
N LEU A 175 -13.15 10.39 15.34
CA LEU A 175 -11.82 10.93 15.62
C LEU A 175 -11.04 11.17 14.32
N ALA A 176 -10.29 12.26 14.28
CA ALA A 176 -9.33 12.57 13.24
C ALA A 176 -7.90 12.58 13.81
N ALA A 177 -6.90 12.39 12.96
CA ALA A 177 -5.50 12.45 13.33
C ALA A 177 -4.72 13.32 12.35
N LEU A 178 -3.72 14.03 12.85
CA LEU A 178 -2.76 14.75 12.03
C LEU A 178 -1.74 13.77 11.42
N HIS A 179 -1.60 13.82 10.09
CA HIS A 179 -0.56 13.14 9.33
C HIS A 179 0.42 14.19 8.82
N ASP A 180 1.70 14.01 9.11
CA ASP A 180 2.73 15.02 8.85
C ASP A 180 3.96 14.41 8.16
N GLY A 181 4.26 14.90 6.96
CA GLY A 181 5.40 14.49 6.15
C GLY A 181 6.73 15.06 6.63
N GLU A 182 6.72 16.11 7.45
CA GLU A 182 7.93 16.84 7.86
C GLU A 182 8.98 15.92 8.50
N PRO A 183 8.68 15.08 9.51
CA PRO A 183 9.68 14.21 10.13
C PRO A 183 10.18 13.07 9.22
N ILE A 184 9.47 12.76 8.14
CA ILE A 184 9.84 11.67 7.21
C ILE A 184 10.66 12.20 6.06
N TYR A 185 10.31 13.36 5.51
CA TYR A 185 10.92 13.88 4.28
C TYR A 185 12.14 14.77 4.53
N ARG A 186 12.22 15.45 5.68
CA ARG A 186 13.34 16.33 6.03
C ARG A 186 14.66 15.56 5.97
N GLY A 187 15.57 15.99 5.09
CA GLY A 187 16.88 15.37 4.87
C GLY A 187 16.87 13.99 4.18
N LEU A 188 15.68 13.44 3.87
CA LEU A 188 15.52 12.07 3.37
C LEU A 188 16.27 11.80 2.05
N TYR A 189 16.42 12.84 1.24
CA TYR A 189 17.07 12.79 -0.07
C TYR A 189 18.34 13.65 -0.15
N ALA A 190 18.88 14.10 0.99
CA ALA A 190 20.09 14.91 1.04
C ALA A 190 21.30 14.20 0.41
N ASN A 191 21.41 12.87 0.60
CA ASN A 191 22.47 12.05 0.00
C ASN A 191 22.40 11.95 -1.53
N TYR A 192 21.27 12.33 -2.13
CA TYR A 192 21.09 12.43 -3.59
C TYR A 192 21.23 13.88 -4.08
N GLY A 193 21.70 14.80 -3.23
CA GLY A 193 21.84 16.22 -3.56
C GLY A 193 20.52 16.98 -3.63
N VAL A 194 19.41 16.40 -3.17
CA VAL A 194 18.10 17.05 -3.17
C VAL A 194 18.02 17.95 -1.94
N ALA A 195 17.84 19.25 -2.18
CA ALA A 195 17.63 20.24 -1.13
C ALA A 195 16.25 20.06 -0.49
N ASP A 196 16.20 20.31 0.82
CA ASP A 196 14.96 20.32 1.56
C ASP A 196 14.03 21.46 1.13
N ARG A 197 12.72 21.22 1.25
CA ARG A 197 11.70 22.24 1.01
C ARG A 197 11.48 23.11 2.24
N PRO A 198 10.97 24.35 2.11
CA PRO A 198 10.60 25.17 3.26
C PRO A 198 9.60 24.47 4.20
N SER A 199 8.66 23.71 3.62
CA SER A 199 7.65 22.95 4.34
C SER A 199 7.32 21.66 3.59
N TYR A 200 6.92 20.63 4.34
CA TYR A 200 6.33 19.41 3.79
C TYR A 200 4.80 19.33 4.04
N PRO A 201 4.06 18.53 3.26
CA PRO A 201 2.62 18.37 3.44
C PRO A 201 2.27 17.84 4.82
N ASN A 202 1.15 18.32 5.33
CA ASN A 202 0.45 17.72 6.45
C ASN A 202 -1.07 17.85 6.22
N ALA A 203 -1.83 16.90 6.74
CA ALA A 203 -3.27 16.85 6.59
C ALA A 203 -3.92 16.12 7.76
N GLU A 204 -5.16 16.49 8.06
CA GLU A 204 -5.98 15.80 9.05
C GLU A 204 -6.90 14.80 8.34
N HIS A 205 -6.86 13.54 8.80
CA HIS A 205 -7.64 12.44 8.25
C HIS A 205 -8.39 11.70 9.34
N PRO A 206 -9.56 11.08 9.04
CA PRO A 206 -10.26 10.24 9.99
C PRO A 206 -9.40 9.05 10.42
N VAL A 207 -9.42 8.73 11.72
CA VAL A 207 -8.75 7.54 12.28
C VAL A 207 -9.38 6.25 11.73
N VAL A 208 -10.66 6.32 11.37
CA VAL A 208 -11.40 5.25 10.70
C VAL A 208 -11.98 5.83 9.41
N ARG A 209 -11.41 5.47 8.26
CA ARG A 209 -11.92 5.91 6.95
C ARG A 209 -12.94 4.93 6.39
N THR A 210 -13.82 5.42 5.53
CA THR A 210 -14.66 4.61 4.65
C THR A 210 -14.01 4.52 3.27
N HIS A 211 -13.87 3.32 2.74
CA HIS A 211 -13.33 3.13 1.41
C HIS A 211 -14.36 3.52 0.34
N PRO A 212 -14.03 4.40 -0.62
CA PRO A 212 -15.02 5.02 -1.51
C PRO A 212 -15.71 4.02 -2.47
N VAL A 213 -15.04 2.92 -2.82
CA VAL A 213 -15.59 1.89 -3.72
C VAL A 213 -16.30 0.77 -2.95
N THR A 214 -15.63 0.12 -2.01
CA THR A 214 -16.17 -1.03 -1.27
C THR A 214 -17.13 -0.65 -0.14
N GLY A 215 -17.14 0.61 0.32
CA GLY A 215 -17.91 1.06 1.48
C GLY A 215 -17.43 0.50 2.82
N LYS A 216 -16.35 -0.30 2.84
CA LYS A 216 -15.81 -0.92 4.07
C LYS A 216 -15.07 0.14 4.90
N LYS A 217 -15.17 0.03 6.23
CA LYS A 217 -14.41 0.85 7.18
C LYS A 217 -12.99 0.27 7.37
N ALA A 218 -11.97 1.13 7.31
CA ALA A 218 -10.57 0.78 7.49
C ALA A 218 -9.91 1.63 8.58
N LEU A 219 -9.03 1.02 9.37
CA LEU A 219 -8.17 1.76 10.29
C LEU A 219 -7.14 2.58 9.50
N TYR A 220 -7.08 3.89 9.72
CA TYR A 220 -6.30 4.80 8.88
C TYR A 220 -5.31 5.64 9.68
N VAL A 221 -4.42 4.95 10.39
CA VAL A 221 -3.29 5.54 11.12
C VAL A 221 -2.04 4.72 10.84
N ASN A 222 -0.87 5.35 10.72
CA ASN A 222 0.37 4.65 10.46
C ASN A 222 1.57 5.32 11.13
N ARG A 223 2.60 4.53 11.47
CA ARG A 223 3.81 5.01 12.16
C ARG A 223 4.58 6.05 11.35
N GLY A 224 4.55 5.96 10.03
CA GLY A 224 5.27 6.88 9.15
C GLY A 224 4.80 8.32 9.35
N PHE A 225 3.51 8.57 9.16
CA PHE A 225 2.99 9.93 9.05
C PHE A 225 2.13 10.39 10.22
N THR A 226 1.40 9.49 10.89
CA THR A 226 0.45 9.91 11.93
C THR A 226 1.20 10.42 13.18
N ARG A 227 0.85 11.62 13.65
CA ARG A 227 1.52 12.31 14.77
C ARG A 227 0.72 12.32 16.05
N HIS A 228 -0.56 12.65 15.97
CA HIS A 228 -1.49 12.59 17.10
C HIS A 228 -2.94 12.52 16.62
N ILE A 229 -3.80 12.04 17.51
CA ILE A 229 -5.25 12.09 17.38
C ILE A 229 -5.71 13.46 17.90
N ASN A 230 -6.54 14.13 17.12
CA ASN A 230 -7.04 15.46 17.39
C ASN A 230 -8.12 15.42 18.47
N GLY A 231 -8.18 16.47 19.29
CA GLY A 231 -9.23 16.64 20.30
C GLY A 231 -9.06 15.83 21.59
N ILE A 232 -7.95 15.12 21.77
CA ILE A 232 -7.61 14.41 23.01
C ILE A 232 -6.21 14.82 23.54
N PRO A 233 -5.96 14.69 24.86
CA PRO A 233 -4.63 14.90 25.44
C PRO A 233 -3.51 14.12 24.74
N ARG A 234 -2.30 14.67 24.75
CA ARG A 234 -1.16 14.14 23.99
C ARG A 234 -0.74 12.74 24.45
N ASP A 235 -0.71 12.52 25.75
CA ASP A 235 -0.41 11.25 26.38
C ASP A 235 -1.44 10.17 26.04
N GLU A 236 -2.73 10.52 26.03
CA GLU A 236 -3.81 9.62 25.58
C GLU A 236 -3.65 9.26 24.09
N SER A 237 -3.38 10.25 23.23
CA SER A 237 -3.12 10.05 21.81
C SER A 237 -1.91 9.13 21.59
N ASP A 238 -0.80 9.37 22.28
CA ASP A 238 0.42 8.58 22.12
C ASP A 238 0.19 7.11 22.54
N ALA A 239 -0.51 6.88 23.66
CA ALA A 239 -0.88 5.55 24.10
C ALA A 239 -1.83 4.84 23.12
N MET A 240 -2.83 5.55 22.61
CA MET A 240 -3.80 5.00 21.66
C MET A 240 -3.13 4.66 20.32
N LEU A 241 -2.34 5.57 19.75
CA LEU A 241 -1.62 5.32 18.51
C LEU A 241 -0.63 4.15 18.66
N ALA A 242 0.09 4.05 19.77
CA ALA A 242 0.97 2.92 20.04
C ALA A 242 0.22 1.57 20.01
N TYR A 243 -0.96 1.51 20.64
CA TYR A 243 -1.84 0.35 20.59
C TYR A 243 -2.31 0.05 19.16
N LEU A 244 -2.81 1.06 18.43
CA LEU A 244 -3.35 0.89 17.08
C LEU A 244 -2.29 0.43 16.09
N TYR A 245 -1.06 0.95 16.18
CA TYR A 245 0.05 0.50 15.35
C TYR A 245 0.41 -0.96 15.65
N GLN A 246 0.57 -1.33 16.92
CA GLN A 246 0.86 -2.72 17.28
C GLN A 246 -0.26 -3.68 16.83
N HIS A 247 -1.51 -3.23 16.91
CA HIS A 247 -2.66 -3.98 16.43
C HIS A 247 -2.64 -4.15 14.91
N ALA A 248 -2.46 -3.07 14.15
CA ALA A 248 -2.39 -3.10 12.68
C ALA A 248 -1.25 -3.98 12.15
N GLU A 249 -0.13 -4.04 12.89
CA GLU A 249 1.05 -4.85 12.57
C GLU A 249 0.95 -6.31 13.04
N ASN A 250 -0.23 -6.78 13.44
CA ASN A 250 -0.42 -8.17 13.80
C ASN A 250 -0.30 -9.08 12.56
N PRO A 251 0.49 -10.17 12.59
CA PRO A 251 0.63 -11.10 11.47
C PRO A 251 -0.70 -11.71 10.98
N LEU A 252 -1.73 -11.74 11.83
CA LEU A 252 -3.08 -12.19 11.43
C LEU A 252 -3.70 -11.33 10.33
N PHE A 253 -3.24 -10.10 10.13
CA PHE A 253 -3.76 -9.18 9.11
C PHE A 253 -2.90 -9.13 7.85
N GLN A 254 -1.86 -9.95 7.75
CA GLN A 254 -0.79 -9.74 6.79
C GLN A 254 -0.70 -10.81 5.71
N CYS A 255 -0.22 -10.40 4.54
CA CYS A 255 0.45 -11.30 3.59
C CYS A 255 1.89 -10.84 3.37
N ARG A 256 2.74 -11.75 2.91
CA ARG A 256 4.14 -11.48 2.56
C ARG A 256 4.36 -11.92 1.13
N PHE A 257 4.82 -10.99 0.29
CA PHE A 257 5.12 -11.26 -1.10
C PHE A 257 6.62 -11.37 -1.31
N ARG A 258 7.04 -12.54 -1.81
CA ARG A 258 8.42 -12.78 -2.25
C ARG A 258 8.54 -12.41 -3.72
N TRP A 259 9.41 -11.45 -4.01
CA TRP A 259 9.61 -10.97 -5.36
C TRP A 259 10.33 -11.98 -6.24
N THR A 260 9.98 -11.97 -7.52
CA THR A 260 10.74 -12.55 -8.62
C THR A 260 11.07 -11.43 -9.60
N GLU A 261 12.07 -11.64 -10.45
CA GLU A 261 12.33 -10.73 -11.57
C GLU A 261 11.05 -10.56 -12.40
N ASN A 262 10.82 -9.34 -12.86
CA ASN A 262 9.65 -8.96 -13.64
C ASN A 262 8.29 -9.15 -12.95
N ALA A 263 8.27 -9.27 -11.62
CA ALA A 263 7.02 -9.26 -10.86
C ALA A 263 6.50 -7.85 -10.63
N ILE A 264 5.17 -7.73 -10.61
CA ILE A 264 4.44 -6.49 -10.32
C ILE A 264 3.57 -6.72 -9.08
N ALA A 265 3.55 -5.75 -8.18
CA ALA A 265 2.54 -5.64 -7.14
C ALA A 265 1.71 -4.38 -7.37
N PHE A 266 0.40 -4.48 -7.22
CA PHE A 266 -0.50 -3.34 -7.15
C PHE A 266 -1.32 -3.42 -5.87
N TRP A 267 -1.11 -2.47 -4.97
CA TRP A 267 -1.88 -2.38 -3.72
C TRP A 267 -2.77 -1.14 -3.70
N ASP A 268 -3.91 -1.32 -3.06
CA ASP A 268 -4.84 -0.27 -2.73
C ASP A 268 -4.38 0.41 -1.43
N ASN A 269 -3.79 1.59 -1.57
CA ASN A 269 -3.21 2.38 -0.49
C ASN A 269 -4.27 2.92 0.48
N ARG A 270 -5.54 2.84 0.10
CA ARG A 270 -6.68 3.29 0.91
C ARG A 270 -7.05 2.34 2.03
N CYS A 271 -6.69 1.07 1.90
CA CYS A 271 -7.07 0.02 2.85
C CYS A 271 -5.93 -0.91 3.23
N THR A 272 -4.70 -0.59 2.83
CA THR A 272 -3.51 -1.36 3.18
C THR A 272 -2.42 -0.49 3.81
N GLN A 273 -1.62 -1.12 4.65
CA GLN A 273 -0.27 -0.65 4.94
C GLN A 273 0.73 -1.64 4.35
N HIS A 274 1.96 -1.19 4.13
CA HIS A 274 3.03 -2.05 3.65
C HIS A 274 4.37 -1.73 4.29
N ARG A 275 5.30 -2.68 4.17
CA ARG A 275 6.67 -2.59 4.66
C ARG A 275 7.62 -3.30 3.71
N ALA A 276 8.63 -2.59 3.23
CA ALA A 276 9.75 -3.19 2.51
C ALA A 276 10.76 -3.82 3.48
N MET A 277 11.25 -5.01 3.15
CA MET A 277 12.32 -5.67 3.89
C MET A 277 13.66 -5.39 3.22
N TRP A 278 14.56 -4.68 3.92
CA TRP A 278 15.94 -4.49 3.48
C TRP A 278 16.87 -5.54 4.11
N ASP A 279 16.60 -6.81 3.85
CA ASP A 279 17.32 -7.98 4.38
C ASP A 279 18.22 -8.65 3.32
N TYR A 280 18.64 -7.89 2.31
CA TYR A 280 19.32 -8.39 1.12
C TYR A 280 20.70 -7.76 0.87
N TRP A 281 21.28 -7.06 1.84
CA TRP A 281 22.66 -6.58 1.71
C TRP A 281 23.63 -7.76 1.48
N PRO A 282 24.60 -7.67 0.55
CA PRO A 282 25.01 -6.50 -0.25
C PRO A 282 24.36 -6.44 -1.65
N HIS A 283 23.34 -7.25 -1.93
CA HIS A 283 22.75 -7.37 -3.25
C HIS A 283 21.93 -6.15 -3.66
N THR A 284 21.76 -5.98 -4.97
CA THR A 284 20.94 -4.91 -5.54
C THR A 284 19.49 -5.37 -5.70
N ARG A 285 18.56 -4.48 -5.37
CA ARG A 285 17.13 -4.58 -5.69
C ARG A 285 16.73 -3.31 -6.42
N SER A 286 16.16 -3.44 -7.61
CA SER A 286 15.79 -2.26 -8.42
C SER A 286 14.54 -2.47 -9.27
N GLY A 287 13.87 -1.37 -9.58
CA GLY A 287 12.61 -1.35 -10.29
C GLY A 287 12.02 0.05 -10.42
N THR A 288 10.73 0.11 -10.75
CA THR A 288 10.00 1.37 -10.92
C THR A 288 8.66 1.31 -10.20
N ARG A 289 8.16 2.46 -9.77
CA ARG A 289 6.84 2.60 -9.15
C ARG A 289 6.03 3.67 -9.88
N VAL A 290 4.79 3.34 -10.22
CA VAL A 290 3.77 4.28 -10.67
C VAL A 290 2.76 4.45 -9.56
N THR A 291 2.34 5.68 -9.27
CA THR A 291 1.37 5.99 -8.21
C THR A 291 0.12 6.59 -8.83
N VAL A 292 -1.06 6.16 -8.40
CA VAL A 292 -2.35 6.67 -8.88
C VAL A 292 -2.89 7.67 -7.85
N LYS A 293 -3.33 8.85 -8.31
CA LYS A 293 -3.96 9.86 -7.45
C LYS A 293 -5.20 9.26 -6.78
N GLY A 294 -5.41 9.63 -5.53
CA GLY A 294 -6.60 9.25 -4.79
C GLY A 294 -7.50 10.43 -4.50
N GLU A 295 -8.22 10.32 -3.40
CA GLU A 295 -9.22 11.25 -2.95
C GLU A 295 -9.04 11.57 -1.47
N ARG A 296 -9.68 12.64 -1.00
CA ARG A 296 -9.70 12.94 0.43
C ARG A 296 -10.40 11.82 1.21
N PRO A 297 -9.76 11.21 2.23
CA PRO A 297 -10.39 10.22 3.10
C PRO A 297 -11.58 10.82 3.87
N VAL A 298 -12.64 10.02 4.02
CA VAL A 298 -13.88 10.34 4.76
C VAL A 298 -14.22 9.30 5.80
#